data_AF-A0A2Z2IW49-F1
#
_entry.id   AF-A0A2Z2IW49-F1
#
_cell.length_a   1.000
_cell.length_b   1.000
_cell.length_c   1.000
_cell.angle_alpha   90.00
_cell.angle_beta   90.00
_cell.angle_gamma   90.00
#
_symmetry.space_group_name_H-M   'P 1'
#
loop_
_entity.id
_entity.type
_entity.pdbx_description
1 polymer ?
#
loop_
_entity_poly.entity_id
_entity_poly.type
_entity_poly.pdbx_seq_one_letter_code
_entity_poly.pdbx_strand_id
1 'polypeptide(L)'
;MKVIAKNKNYNGRIGVDVFANGVCEQASEDQLPYYRRHGFTVERQKLAKPGPGAKKAEWEAYARSLGLETSRLTLESIKEAVEELENDEHPETTPVSDEAVHTVPDGDVETQ
;
A
#
# COMPACT_ATOMS: atom_id res chain seq x y z
N MET A 1 2.93 10.41 -8.59
CA MET A 1 3.13 9.95 -7.19
C MET A 1 3.21 11.18 -6.31
N LYS A 2 2.59 11.14 -5.12
CA LYS A 2 2.65 12.25 -4.17
C LYS A 2 3.67 11.93 -3.07
N VAL A 3 4.48 12.91 -2.69
CA VAL A 3 5.48 12.76 -1.62
C VAL A 3 5.28 13.87 -0.61
N ILE A 4 5.21 13.49 0.66
CA ILE A 4 5.09 14.41 1.79
C ILE A 4 6.41 14.41 2.54
N ALA A 5 7.04 15.58 2.59
CA ALA A 5 8.22 15.85 3.38
C ALA A 5 7.90 15.82 4.88
N LYS A 6 8.88 15.38 5.67
CA LYS A 6 8.81 15.42 7.14
C LYS A 6 8.52 16.83 7.66
N ASN A 7 9.04 17.85 6.98
CA ASN A 7 8.79 19.25 7.31
C ASN A 7 7.63 19.78 6.48
N LYS A 8 6.49 20.04 7.15
CA LYS A 8 5.24 20.53 6.55
C LYS A 8 5.34 21.95 5.97
N ASN A 9 6.41 22.67 6.25
CA ASN A 9 6.66 24.01 5.71
C ASN A 9 7.82 24.01 4.71
N TYR A 10 8.28 22.83 4.28
CA TYR A 10 9.37 22.73 3.32
C TYR A 10 8.92 23.22 1.95
N ASN A 11 9.57 24.29 1.48
CA ASN A 11 9.38 24.84 0.15
C ASN A 11 10.74 24.79 -0.54
N GLY A 12 10.85 23.99 -1.59
CA GLY A 12 12.15 23.74 -2.21
C GLY A 12 12.09 22.73 -3.35
N ARG A 13 13.25 22.47 -3.95
CA ARG A 13 13.40 21.42 -4.96
C ARG A 13 14.31 20.32 -4.45
N ILE A 14 13.91 19.09 -4.74
CA ILE A 14 14.73 17.90 -4.56
C ILE A 14 14.84 17.26 -5.94
N GLY A 15 16.03 17.34 -6.56
CA GLY A 15 16.21 16.98 -7.96
C GLY A 15 15.26 17.75 -8.90
N VAL A 16 14.41 17.02 -9.65
CA VAL A 16 13.39 17.61 -10.54
C VAL A 16 12.07 17.91 -9.82
N ASP A 17 11.91 17.44 -8.59
CA ASP A 17 10.65 17.50 -7.85
C ASP A 17 10.53 18.80 -7.06
N VAL A 18 9.39 19.47 -7.20
CA VAL A 18 9.08 20.73 -6.53
C VAL A 18 8.14 20.48 -5.36
N PHE A 19 8.57 20.88 -4.17
CA PHE A 19 7.79 20.78 -2.93
C PHE A 19 7.21 22.15 -2.58
N ALA A 20 5.90 22.18 -2.33
CA ALA A 20 5.17 23.32 -1.80
C ALA A 20 4.48 22.91 -0.49
N ASN A 21 4.75 23.64 0.60
CA ASN A 21 4.26 23.32 1.94
C ASN A 21 4.49 21.86 2.33
N GLY A 22 5.69 21.36 2.07
CA GLY A 22 6.10 20.00 2.37
C GLY A 22 5.43 18.94 1.49
N VAL A 23 4.69 19.29 0.45
CA VAL A 23 4.02 18.34 -0.45
C VAL A 23 4.52 18.51 -1.87
N CYS A 24 4.91 17.41 -2.50
CA CYS A 24 5.14 17.32 -3.93
C CYS A 24 4.08 16.39 -4.54
N GLU A 25 3.18 16.93 -5.35
CA GLU A 25 2.08 16.16 -5.95
C GLU A 25 2.52 15.35 -7.18
N GLN A 26 3.62 15.76 -7.82
CA GLN A 26 4.16 15.17 -9.04
C GLN A 26 5.60 14.71 -8.83
N ALA A 27 5.84 13.94 -7.78
CA ALA A 27 7.16 13.41 -7.49
C ALA A 27 7.56 12.34 -8.50
N SER A 28 8.82 12.39 -8.93
CA SER A 28 9.48 11.43 -9.80
C SER A 28 9.75 10.10 -9.08
N GLU A 29 9.47 9.00 -9.78
CA GLU A 29 9.73 7.65 -9.28
C GLU A 29 11.22 7.31 -9.21
N ASP A 30 12.07 7.98 -9.98
CA ASP A 30 13.53 7.85 -9.89
C ASP A 30 14.08 8.26 -8.51
N GLN A 31 13.39 9.17 -7.81
CA GLN A 31 13.79 9.66 -6.48
C GLN A 31 13.11 8.91 -5.32
N LEU A 32 12.28 7.91 -5.62
CA LEU A 32 11.65 7.02 -4.65
C LEU A 32 12.65 6.38 -3.66
N PRO A 33 13.85 5.87 -4.05
CA PRO A 33 14.83 5.38 -3.09
C PRO A 33 15.35 6.49 -2.15
N TYR A 34 15.49 7.72 -2.64
CA TYR A 34 15.92 8.86 -1.82
C TYR A 34 14.87 9.20 -0.76
N TYR A 35 13.60 9.29 -1.17
CA TYR A 35 12.47 9.57 -0.29
C TYR A 35 12.31 8.51 0.81
N ARG A 36 12.41 7.22 0.46
CA ARG A 36 12.34 6.12 1.44
C ARG A 36 13.48 6.17 2.45
N ARG A 37 14.71 6.43 2.00
CA ARG A 37 15.89 6.49 2.89
C ARG A 37 15.85 7.68 3.85
N HIS A 38 15.24 8.79 3.46
CA HIS A 38 15.16 10.02 4.28
C HIS A 38 13.86 10.15 5.08
N GLY A 39 13.00 9.13 5.06
CA GLY A 39 11.77 9.09 5.87
C GLY A 39 10.66 10.02 5.36
N PHE A 40 10.60 10.27 4.05
CA PHE A 40 9.47 10.94 3.43
C PHE A 40 8.30 9.96 3.30
N THR A 41 7.07 10.47 3.43
CA THR A 41 5.87 9.67 3.18
C THR A 41 5.58 9.68 1.69
N VAL A 42 5.64 8.51 1.07
CA VAL A 42 5.38 8.34 -0.36
C VAL A 42 3.98 7.78 -0.55
N GLU A 43 3.07 8.60 -1.04
CA GLU A 43 1.73 8.20 -1.47
C GLU A 43 1.77 7.87 -2.97
N ARG A 44 1.86 6.58 -3.30
CA ARG A 44 1.61 6.14 -4.67
C ARG A 44 0.12 6.23 -4.91
N GLN A 45 -0.28 7.06 -5.88
CA GLN A 45 -1.64 7.04 -6.41
C GLN A 45 -1.85 5.65 -7.00
N LYS A 46 -2.54 4.77 -6.26
CA LYS A 46 -3.05 3.51 -6.80
C LYS A 46 -3.95 3.93 -7.96
N LEU A 47 -3.64 3.49 -9.17
CA LEU A 47 -4.54 3.72 -10.31
C LEU A 47 -5.92 3.18 -9.91
N ALA A 48 -7.00 3.86 -10.25
CA ALA A 48 -8.33 3.33 -9.92
C ALA A 48 -8.53 1.98 -10.62
N LYS A 49 -9.09 0.99 -9.92
CA LYS A 49 -9.37 -0.33 -10.50
C LYS A 49 -10.18 -0.13 -11.79
N PRO A 50 -9.67 -0.58 -12.94
CA PRO A 50 -10.36 -0.43 -14.21
C PRO A 50 -11.71 -1.15 -14.18
N GLY A 51 -12.71 -0.57 -14.83
CA GLY A 51 -14.05 -1.15 -14.89
C GLY A 51 -14.10 -2.49 -15.65
N PRO A 52 -15.20 -3.27 -15.51
CA PRO A 52 -15.32 -4.59 -16.14
C PRO A 52 -15.21 -4.56 -17.68
N GLY A 53 -15.57 -3.43 -18.31
CA GLY A 53 -15.45 -3.17 -19.75
C GLY A 53 -14.19 -2.38 -20.17
N ALA A 54 -13.25 -2.14 -19.26
CA ALA A 54 -12.01 -1.43 -19.58
C ALA A 54 -11.11 -2.25 -20.50
N LYS A 55 -10.26 -1.56 -21.27
CA LYS A 55 -9.39 -2.20 -22.26
C LYS A 55 -8.25 -2.98 -21.58
N LYS A 56 -7.68 -3.96 -22.30
CA LYS A 56 -6.48 -4.70 -21.84
C LYS A 56 -5.37 -3.76 -21.39
N ALA A 57 -5.10 -2.70 -22.16
CA ALA A 57 -4.09 -1.71 -21.82
C ALA A 57 -4.31 -1.03 -20.46
N GLU A 58 -5.57 -0.81 -20.05
CA GLU A 58 -5.90 -0.21 -18.76
C GLU A 58 -5.67 -1.20 -17.61
N TRP A 59 -6.04 -2.46 -17.81
CA TRP A 59 -5.73 -3.55 -16.89
C TRP A 59 -4.22 -3.80 -16.78
N GLU A 60 -3.48 -3.73 -17.89
CA GLU A 60 -2.02 -3.85 -17.93
C GLU A 60 -1.34 -2.71 -17.16
N ALA A 61 -1.83 -1.48 -17.32
CA ALA A 61 -1.33 -0.31 -16.58
C ALA A 61 -1.63 -0.41 -15.08
N TYR A 62 -2.85 -0.84 -14.70
CA TYR A 62 -3.22 -1.04 -13.30
C TYR A 62 -2.38 -2.14 -12.66
N ALA A 63 -2.29 -3.31 -13.29
CA ALA A 63 -1.47 -4.42 -12.83
C ALA A 63 0.01 -4.03 -12.71
N ARG A 64 0.58 -3.31 -13.69
CA ARG A 64 1.96 -2.78 -13.59
C ARG A 64 2.13 -1.83 -12.41
N SER A 65 1.11 -1.03 -12.08
CA SER A 65 1.14 -0.17 -10.89
C SER A 65 1.16 -0.95 -9.56
N LEU A 66 0.60 -2.16 -9.57
CA LEU A 66 0.68 -3.12 -8.45
C LEU A 66 1.99 -3.92 -8.45
N GLY A 67 2.80 -3.82 -9.50
CA GLY A 67 4.04 -4.59 -9.66
C GLY A 67 3.89 -5.92 -10.39
N LEU A 68 2.75 -6.17 -11.07
CA LEU A 68 2.53 -7.35 -11.91
C LEU A 68 3.15 -7.20 -13.30
N GLU A 69 3.82 -8.27 -13.75
CA GLU A 69 4.31 -8.43 -15.13
C GLU A 69 3.18 -8.95 -16.04
N THR A 70 2.61 -8.06 -16.86
CA THR A 70 1.47 -8.37 -17.74
C THR A 70 1.83 -8.66 -19.20
N SER A 71 3.12 -8.53 -19.55
CA SER A 71 3.62 -8.59 -20.93
C SER A 71 3.30 -9.89 -21.70
N ARG A 72 2.97 -10.99 -20.99
CA ARG A 72 2.58 -12.28 -21.59
C ARG A 72 1.20 -12.79 -21.15
N LEU A 73 0.45 -12.00 -20.40
CA LEU A 73 -0.84 -12.41 -19.84
C LEU A 73 -2.00 -11.94 -20.73
N THR A 74 -3.07 -12.73 -20.75
CA THR A 74 -4.35 -12.34 -21.34
C THR A 74 -5.10 -11.40 -20.40
N LEU A 75 -6.11 -10.68 -20.90
CA LEU A 75 -6.93 -9.79 -20.07
C LEU A 75 -7.51 -10.52 -18.83
N GLU A 76 -7.96 -11.76 -19.01
CA GLU A 76 -8.56 -12.57 -17.95
C GLU A 76 -7.53 -12.92 -16.87
N SER A 77 -6.34 -13.39 -17.27
CA SER A 77 -5.25 -13.66 -16.32
C SER A 77 -4.75 -12.39 -15.61
N ILE A 78 -4.80 -11.23 -16.27
CA ILE A 78 -4.46 -9.96 -15.62
C ILE A 78 -5.51 -9.59 -14.57
N LYS A 79 -6.80 -9.76 -14.88
CA LYS A 79 -7.89 -9.51 -13.93
C LYS A 79 -7.78 -10.41 -12.71
N GLU A 80 -7.55 -11.70 -12.92
CA GLU A 80 -7.37 -12.70 -11.86
C GLU A 80 -6.17 -12.37 -10.97
N ALA A 81 -5.00 -12.11 -11.56
CA ALA A 81 -3.80 -11.78 -10.79
C ALA A 81 -3.91 -10.46 -10.00
N VAL A 82 -4.62 -9.47 -10.56
CA VAL A 82 -4.94 -8.22 -9.85
C VAL A 82 -5.88 -8.49 -8.68
N GLU A 83 -6.90 -9.32 -8.87
CA GLU A 83 -7.87 -9.68 -7.83
C GLU A 83 -7.21 -10.44 -6.68
N GLU A 84 -6.30 -11.37 -6.98
CA GLU A 84 -5.52 -12.11 -6.00
C GLU A 84 -4.64 -11.17 -5.14
N LEU A 85 -3.94 -10.21 -5.76
CA LEU A 85 -3.13 -9.23 -5.02
C LEU A 85 -3.96 -8.28 -4.15
N GLU A 86 -5.14 -7.87 -4.62
CA GLU A 86 -6.05 -7.04 -3.81
C GLU A 86 -6.62 -7.82 -2.63
N ASN A 87 -6.82 -9.14 -2.78
CA ASN A 87 -7.30 -10.01 -1.72
C ASN A 87 -6.23 -10.28 -0.65
N ASP A 88 -4.94 -10.38 -1.04
CA ASP A 88 -3.82 -10.60 -0.10
C ASP A 88 -3.51 -9.36 0.77
N GLU A 89 -3.75 -8.13 0.26
CA GLU A 89 -3.62 -6.88 1.05
C GLU A 89 -4.70 -6.72 2.14
N HIS A 90 -5.77 -7.53 2.10
CA HIS A 90 -6.67 -7.70 3.22
C HIS A 90 -6.31 -9.02 3.91
N PRO A 91 -5.48 -9.03 4.98
CA PRO A 91 -5.66 -10.09 5.95
C PRO A 91 -7.12 -9.96 6.37
N GLU A 92 -7.91 -10.96 6.00
CA GLU A 92 -9.20 -11.23 6.61
C GLU A 92 -8.97 -11.00 8.10
N THR A 93 -9.49 -9.87 8.58
CA THR A 93 -9.66 -9.60 9.99
C THR A 93 -10.59 -10.71 10.41
N THR A 94 -10.02 -11.83 10.84
CA THR A 94 -10.69 -12.77 11.70
C THR A 94 -11.17 -11.91 12.86
N PRO A 95 -12.50 -11.66 12.99
CA PRO A 95 -12.97 -11.12 14.24
C PRO A 95 -12.65 -12.21 15.24
N VAL A 96 -11.68 -11.98 16.12
CA VAL A 96 -11.56 -12.74 17.36
C VAL A 96 -12.76 -12.37 18.22
N SER A 97 -13.93 -12.87 17.82
CA SER A 97 -15.15 -12.87 18.61
C SER A 97 -15.06 -14.04 19.56
N ASP A 98 -14.85 -13.69 20.83
CA ASP A 98 -15.51 -14.26 22.00
C ASP A 98 -15.45 -15.79 22.20
N GLU A 99 -14.57 -16.23 23.09
CA GLU A 99 -14.91 -17.29 24.04
C GLU A 99 -14.44 -16.90 25.45
N ALA A 100 -15.39 -16.39 26.22
CA ALA A 100 -15.86 -17.04 27.44
C ALA A 100 -14.80 -17.69 28.38
N VAL A 101 -14.64 -17.04 29.54
CA VAL A 101 -14.49 -17.62 30.89
C VAL A 101 -13.71 -18.94 31.03
N HIS A 102 -12.51 -18.85 31.62
CA HIS A 102 -11.99 -19.94 32.44
C HIS A 102 -11.68 -19.43 33.85
N THR A 103 -12.70 -19.53 34.70
CA THR A 103 -12.56 -19.57 36.15
C THR A 103 -11.57 -20.68 36.51
N VAL A 104 -10.40 -20.32 37.06
CA VAL A 104 -9.57 -21.30 37.77
C VAL A 104 -10.02 -21.33 39.25
N PRO A 105 -10.33 -22.52 39.81
CA PRO A 105 -10.59 -22.67 41.23
C PRO A 105 -9.28 -22.79 42.02
N ASP A 106 -9.31 -22.23 43.23
CA ASP A 106 -8.65 -22.63 44.48
C ASP A 106 -7.38 -23.51 44.41
N GLY A 107 -6.28 -23.00 44.98
CA GLY A 107 -5.03 -23.74 45.13
C GLY A 107 -4.02 -23.02 46.03
N ASP A 108 -4.15 -23.25 47.33
CA ASP A 108 -3.19 -22.99 48.40
C ASP A 108 -1.76 -23.49 48.05
N VAL A 109 -0.72 -22.66 48.20
CA VAL A 109 0.59 -23.10 48.74
C VAL A 109 1.46 -21.92 49.20
N GLU A 110 1.97 -22.12 50.41
CA GLU A 110 2.85 -21.35 51.29
C GLU A 110 4.23 -20.98 50.72
N THR A 111 4.86 -19.97 51.36
CA THR A 111 6.32 -19.78 51.64
C THR A 111 6.95 -18.51 51.06
N GLN A 112 7.10 -17.46 51.89
CA GLN A 112 8.38 -17.03 52.51
C GLN A 112 8.13 -15.96 53.59
#